data_AF-A0A536H1P2-F1
#
_entry.id   AF-A0A536H1P2-F1
#
_cell.length_a   1.000
_cell.length_b   1.000
_cell.length_c   1.000
_cell.angle_alpha   90.00
_cell.angle_beta   90.00
_cell.angle_gamma   90.00
#
_symmetry.space_group_name_H-M   'P 1'
#
loop_
_entity.id
_entity.type
_entity.pdbx_description
1 polymer ?
#
loop_
_entity_poly.entity_id
_entity_poly.type
_entity_poly.pdbx_seq_one_letter_code
_entity_poly.pdbx_strand_id
1 'polypeptide(L)'
;MSDTLLEELKASQQLVVAMTQLIADDDPARVGSWTLRDVAAHLAATETECFEPRIRAMAAGERPQFEYYSNDERDFDGISLQAALTEWAGTRNRLIDFVRGLSEEERNRVGVHTKFGELTVDGYLRIALDHDQDHLRSLERLATEASR
;
A
#
# COMPACT_ATOMS: atom_id res chain seq x y z
N MET A 1 -14.82 -10.97 8.04
CA MET A 1 -13.54 -10.78 8.74
C MET A 1 -13.41 -9.29 9.04
N SER A 2 -12.99 -8.95 10.25
CA SER A 2 -13.47 -7.78 11.00
C SER A 2 -12.73 -6.47 10.71
N ASP A 3 -13.27 -5.37 11.25
CA ASP A 3 -12.61 -4.06 11.41
C ASP A 3 -11.11 -4.15 11.71
N THR A 4 -10.66 -5.21 12.39
CA THR A 4 -9.25 -5.55 12.60
C THR A 4 -8.36 -5.41 11.36
N LEU A 5 -8.76 -5.91 10.17
CA LEU A 5 -7.92 -5.78 8.97
C LEU A 5 -7.77 -4.32 8.52
N LEU A 6 -8.83 -3.52 8.66
CA LEU A 6 -8.80 -2.10 8.32
C LEU A 6 -7.94 -1.31 9.31
N GLU A 7 -7.99 -1.68 10.60
CA GLU A 7 -7.12 -1.09 11.62
C GLU A 7 -5.66 -1.50 11.45
N GLU A 8 -5.38 -2.76 11.05
CA GLU A 8 -4.03 -3.23 10.69
C GLU A 8 -3.45 -2.42 9.52
N LEU A 9 -4.24 -2.19 8.45
CA LEU A 9 -3.84 -1.37 7.30
C LEU A 9 -3.60 0.10 7.64
N LYS A 10 -4.38 0.64 8.58
CA LYS A 10 -4.19 2.00 9.06
C LYS A 10 -2.91 2.10 9.89
N ALA A 11 -2.70 1.15 10.78
CA ALA A 11 -1.52 1.09 11.64
C ALA A 11 -0.23 0.87 10.83
N SER A 12 -0.23 -0.03 9.83
CA SER A 12 0.92 -0.27 8.95
C SER A 12 1.30 1.00 8.19
N GLN A 13 0.32 1.70 7.62
CA GLN A 13 0.56 2.97 6.94
C GLN A 13 1.17 4.02 7.88
N GLN A 14 0.57 4.21 9.07
CA GLN A 14 1.07 5.19 10.04
C GLN A 14 2.52 4.88 10.45
N LEU A 15 2.83 3.60 10.62
CA LEU A 15 4.18 3.15 10.97
C LEU A 15 5.18 3.42 9.82
N VAL A 16 4.82 3.11 8.58
CA VAL A 16 5.68 3.40 7.41
C VAL A 16 5.98 4.90 7.30
N VAL A 17 4.95 5.75 7.44
CA VAL A 17 5.09 7.21 7.41
C VAL A 17 6.06 7.68 8.50
N ALA A 18 5.84 7.25 9.75
CA ALA A 18 6.66 7.65 10.88
C ALA A 18 8.12 7.19 10.73
N MET A 19 8.34 5.93 10.34
CA MET A 19 9.69 5.38 10.15
C MET A 19 10.42 6.08 9.02
N THR A 20 9.73 6.36 7.92
CA THR A 20 10.35 7.01 6.76
C THR A 20 10.75 8.45 7.09
N GLN A 21 9.92 9.18 7.84
CA GLN A 21 10.26 10.53 8.31
C GLN A 21 11.45 10.51 9.27
N LEU A 22 11.48 9.57 10.23
CA LEU A 22 12.58 9.44 11.17
C LEU A 22 13.92 9.15 10.46
N ILE A 23 13.94 8.23 9.49
CA ILE A 23 15.16 7.85 8.78
C ILE A 23 15.62 8.97 7.84
N ALA A 24 14.68 9.69 7.20
CA ALA A 24 15.00 10.77 6.27
C ALA A 24 15.73 11.96 6.92
N ASP A 25 15.55 12.16 8.22
CA ASP A 25 16.25 13.19 8.98
C ASP A 25 17.74 12.86 9.21
N ASP A 26 18.15 11.58 9.08
CA ASP A 26 19.47 11.11 9.51
C ASP A 26 20.50 10.87 8.37
N ASP A 27 20.12 10.53 7.12
CA ASP A 27 21.03 10.32 5.96
C ASP A 27 20.23 10.12 4.64
N PRO A 28 20.79 10.13 3.40
CA PRO A 28 20.05 9.69 2.23
C PRO A 28 19.99 8.15 2.21
N ALA A 29 19.23 7.60 3.15
CA ALA A 29 19.01 6.18 3.28
C ALA A 29 18.35 5.58 2.02
N ARG A 30 18.73 4.34 1.70
CA ARG A 30 18.27 3.64 0.51
C ARG A 30 17.84 2.22 0.82
N VAL A 31 16.72 1.79 0.24
CA VAL A 31 16.29 0.39 0.18
C VAL A 31 16.73 -0.16 -1.18
N GLY A 32 17.87 -0.85 -1.21
CA GLY A 32 18.47 -1.27 -2.48
C GLY A 32 18.82 -0.07 -3.36
N SER A 33 18.23 0.01 -4.56
CA SER A 33 18.43 1.15 -5.47
C SER A 33 17.52 2.35 -5.15
N TRP A 34 16.47 2.18 -4.35
CA TRP A 34 15.47 3.21 -4.10
C TRP A 34 15.83 4.10 -2.93
N THR A 35 15.67 5.41 -3.11
CA THR A 35 15.63 6.35 -1.99
C THR A 35 14.33 6.19 -1.20
N LEU A 36 14.27 6.72 0.01
CA LEU A 36 13.02 6.77 0.79
C LEU A 36 11.86 7.48 0.05
N ARG A 37 12.19 8.51 -0.75
CA ARG A 37 11.23 9.17 -1.63
C ARG A 37 10.68 8.20 -2.68
N ASP A 38 11.55 7.39 -3.30
CA ASP A 38 11.13 6.45 -4.33
C ASP A 38 10.25 5.34 -3.73
N VAL A 39 10.56 4.86 -2.51
CA VAL A 39 9.70 3.94 -1.74
C VAL A 39 8.33 4.56 -1.47
N ALA A 40 8.27 5.81 -0.99
CA ALA A 40 7.00 6.49 -0.73
C ALA A 40 6.19 6.70 -2.02
N ALA A 41 6.84 7.05 -3.12
CA ALA A 41 6.19 7.26 -4.42
C ALA A 41 5.67 5.93 -5.01
N HIS A 42 6.44 4.86 -4.87
CA HIS A 42 6.03 3.49 -5.20
C HIS A 42 4.76 3.09 -4.45
N LEU A 43 4.69 3.35 -3.14
CA LEU A 43 3.52 3.04 -2.31
C LEU A 43 2.30 3.86 -2.74
N ALA A 44 2.46 5.17 -2.95
CA ALA A 44 1.39 6.04 -3.42
C ALA A 44 0.82 5.59 -4.77
N ALA A 45 1.70 5.30 -5.74
CA ALA A 45 1.29 4.83 -7.06
C ALA A 45 0.62 3.45 -7.00
N THR A 46 1.14 2.52 -6.19
CA THR A 46 0.52 1.20 -6.01
C THR A 46 -0.87 1.32 -5.40
N GLU A 47 -1.07 2.21 -4.41
CA GLU A 47 -2.38 2.42 -3.83
C GLU A 47 -3.39 2.96 -4.84
N THR A 48 -3.03 4.04 -5.56
CA THR A 48 -3.94 4.76 -6.47
C THR A 48 -4.19 4.01 -7.79
N GLU A 49 -3.21 3.27 -8.30
CA GLU A 49 -3.30 2.62 -9.61
C GLU A 49 -3.65 1.13 -9.53
N CYS A 50 -3.38 0.49 -8.39
CA CYS A 50 -3.57 -0.94 -8.22
C CYS A 50 -4.66 -1.24 -7.18
N PHE A 51 -4.42 -0.93 -5.90
CA PHE A 51 -5.32 -1.39 -4.83
C PHE A 51 -6.71 -0.73 -4.89
N GLU A 52 -6.78 0.60 -4.89
CA GLU A 52 -8.04 1.33 -4.87
C GLU A 52 -8.95 0.98 -6.07
N PRO A 53 -8.53 1.11 -7.34
CA PRO A 53 -9.43 0.88 -8.47
C PRO A 53 -9.90 -0.57 -8.55
N ARG A 54 -9.04 -1.55 -8.24
CA ARG A 54 -9.41 -2.97 -8.25
C ARG A 54 -10.41 -3.29 -7.14
N ILE A 55 -10.21 -2.76 -5.93
CA ILE A 55 -11.15 -2.95 -4.82
C ILE A 55 -12.51 -2.33 -5.12
N ARG A 56 -12.53 -1.11 -5.67
CA ARG A 56 -13.78 -0.46 -6.07
C ARG A 56 -14.54 -1.27 -7.13
N ALA A 57 -13.86 -1.76 -8.16
CA ALA A 57 -14.46 -2.60 -9.19
C ALA A 57 -14.98 -3.94 -8.64
N MET A 58 -14.24 -4.61 -7.76
CA MET A 58 -14.69 -5.82 -7.07
C MET A 58 -15.94 -5.55 -6.24
N ALA A 59 -15.90 -4.51 -5.39
CA ALA A 59 -17.03 -4.12 -4.55
C ALA A 59 -18.27 -3.74 -5.36
N ALA A 60 -18.10 -3.16 -6.56
CA ALA A 60 -19.18 -2.86 -7.49
C ALA A 60 -19.76 -4.09 -8.21
N GLY A 61 -19.16 -5.27 -8.04
CA GLY A 61 -19.61 -6.52 -8.67
C GLY A 61 -19.15 -6.73 -10.10
N GLU A 62 -18.15 -5.96 -10.56
CA GLU A 62 -17.66 -6.01 -11.95
C GLU A 62 -16.83 -7.25 -12.27
N ARG A 63 -16.34 -7.96 -11.24
CA ARG A 63 -15.47 -9.12 -11.35
C ARG A 63 -14.25 -8.89 -12.26
N PRO A 64 -13.43 -7.86 -11.97
CA PRO A 64 -12.31 -7.45 -12.82
C PRO A 64 -11.28 -8.59 -12.97
N GLN A 65 -10.74 -8.71 -14.18
CA GLN A 65 -9.57 -9.55 -14.47
C GLN A 65 -8.32 -8.65 -14.39
N PHE A 66 -7.30 -9.08 -13.66
CA PHE A 66 -6.08 -8.29 -13.52
C PHE A 66 -4.84 -9.15 -13.35
N GLU A 67 -3.70 -8.57 -13.68
CA GLU A 67 -2.38 -9.18 -13.52
C GLU A 67 -1.56 -8.48 -12.45
N TYR A 68 -0.33 -8.98 -12.26
CA TYR A 68 0.63 -8.37 -11.36
C TYR A 68 0.87 -6.93 -11.76
N TYR A 69 0.80 -6.02 -10.79
CA TYR A 69 1.14 -4.63 -10.98
C TYR A 69 2.57 -4.40 -10.49
N SER A 70 3.40 -3.78 -11.32
CA SER A 70 4.71 -3.28 -10.94
C SER A 70 4.86 -1.87 -11.48
N ASN A 71 5.48 -1.02 -10.68
CA ASN A 71 6.00 0.26 -11.11
C ASN A 71 7.49 0.38 -10.73
N ASP A 72 8.19 -0.75 -10.60
CA ASP A 72 9.55 -0.79 -10.03
C ASP A 72 10.59 -0.11 -10.93
N GLU A 73 10.32 -0.07 -12.23
CA GLU A 73 11.12 0.61 -13.25
C GLU A 73 10.68 2.06 -13.49
N ARG A 74 9.66 2.55 -12.76
CA ARG A 74 9.14 3.91 -12.95
C ARG A 74 10.12 4.92 -12.35
N ASP A 75 10.37 5.97 -13.11
CA ASP A 75 11.06 7.16 -12.61
C ASP A 75 10.10 8.03 -11.81
N PHE A 76 10.43 8.26 -10.54
CA PHE A 76 9.67 9.09 -9.61
C PHE A 76 10.31 10.48 -9.41
N ASP A 77 11.20 10.90 -10.32
CA ASP A 77 11.81 12.21 -10.31
C ASP A 77 10.77 13.35 -10.21
N GLY A 78 11.08 14.32 -9.35
CA GLY A 78 10.21 15.48 -9.09
C GLY A 78 9.12 15.27 -8.03
N ILE A 79 8.88 14.03 -7.56
CA ILE A 79 7.91 13.77 -6.49
C ILE A 79 8.60 13.94 -5.14
N SER A 80 8.21 14.92 -4.32
CA SER A 80 8.81 15.03 -2.96
C SER A 80 8.35 13.89 -2.03
N LEU A 81 9.20 13.51 -1.08
CA LEU A 81 8.86 12.52 -0.05
C LEU A 81 7.54 12.86 0.65
N GLN A 82 7.40 14.12 1.10
CA GLN A 82 6.20 14.56 1.80
C GLN A 82 4.94 14.49 0.92
N ALA A 83 5.06 14.84 -0.37
CA ALA A 83 3.94 14.74 -1.30
C ALA A 83 3.51 13.28 -1.50
N ALA A 84 4.47 12.36 -1.69
CA ALA A 84 4.19 10.94 -1.85
C ALA A 84 3.52 10.33 -0.60
N LEU A 85 4.05 10.60 0.60
CA LEU A 85 3.45 10.12 1.85
C LEU A 85 2.05 10.69 2.06
N THR A 86 1.83 11.96 1.71
CA THR A 86 0.50 12.62 1.83
C THR A 86 -0.50 12.00 0.87
N GLU A 87 -0.11 11.74 -0.37
CA GLU A 87 -0.97 11.08 -1.37
C GLU A 87 -1.33 9.67 -0.92
N TRP A 88 -0.34 8.87 -0.53
CA TRP A 88 -0.59 7.51 -0.06
C TRP A 88 -1.51 7.47 1.18
N ALA A 89 -1.24 8.35 2.16
CA ALA A 89 -2.10 8.51 3.34
C ALA A 89 -3.54 8.89 2.98
N GLY A 90 -3.70 9.85 2.07
CA GLY A 90 -5.02 10.28 1.62
C GLY A 90 -5.78 9.15 0.93
N THR A 91 -5.15 8.44 0.00
CA THR A 91 -5.77 7.38 -0.78
C THR A 91 -6.16 6.19 0.09
N ARG A 92 -5.27 5.70 0.95
CA ARG A 92 -5.56 4.59 1.87
C ARG A 92 -6.70 4.92 2.83
N ASN A 93 -6.73 6.13 3.41
CA ASN A 93 -7.82 6.52 4.32
C ASN A 93 -9.17 6.53 3.59
N ARG A 94 -9.24 7.06 2.37
CA ARG A 94 -10.46 7.01 1.54
C ARG A 94 -10.88 5.58 1.21
N LEU A 95 -9.90 4.71 0.92
CA LEU A 95 -10.16 3.29 0.64
C LEU A 95 -10.68 2.56 1.89
N ILE A 96 -10.09 2.79 3.06
CA ILE A 96 -10.53 2.22 4.33
C ILE A 96 -11.96 2.68 4.65
N ASP A 97 -12.26 3.97 4.52
CA ASP A 97 -13.61 4.50 4.77
C ASP A 97 -14.63 3.94 3.79
N PHE A 98 -14.25 3.79 2.52
CA PHE A 98 -15.08 3.11 1.52
C PHE A 98 -15.39 1.66 1.92
N VAL A 99 -14.38 0.85 2.24
CA VAL A 99 -14.58 -0.56 2.59
C VAL A 99 -15.32 -0.73 3.91
N ARG A 100 -15.12 0.18 4.88
CA ARG A 100 -15.88 0.19 6.14
C ARG A 100 -17.38 0.38 5.90
N GLY A 101 -17.76 1.09 4.84
CA GLY A 101 -19.16 1.30 4.44
C GLY A 101 -19.80 0.15 3.66
N LEU A 102 -19.02 -0.86 3.23
CA LEU A 102 -19.53 -1.97 2.45
C LEU A 102 -20.23 -3.02 3.31
N SER A 103 -21.28 -3.61 2.75
CA SER A 103 -21.92 -4.81 3.30
C SER A 103 -21.00 -6.03 3.24
N GLU A 104 -21.33 -7.07 4.01
CA GLU A 104 -20.60 -8.34 3.96
C GLU A 104 -20.64 -8.98 2.56
N GLU A 105 -21.75 -8.86 1.84
CA GLU A 105 -21.87 -9.34 0.46
C GLU A 105 -20.89 -8.61 -0.47
N GLU A 106 -20.85 -7.28 -0.39
CA GLU A 106 -19.95 -6.45 -1.20
C GLU A 106 -18.47 -6.76 -0.92
N ARG A 107 -18.11 -7.01 0.34
CA ARG A 107 -16.74 -7.39 0.73
C ARG A 107 -16.34 -8.79 0.27
N ASN A 108 -17.32 -9.67 0.02
CA ASN A 108 -17.10 -11.00 -0.52
C ASN A 108 -17.14 -11.06 -2.05
N ARG A 109 -17.41 -9.94 -2.75
CA ARG A 109 -17.32 -9.89 -4.21
C ARG A 109 -15.87 -10.08 -4.66
N VAL A 110 -15.73 -10.75 -5.79
CA VAL A 110 -14.45 -11.27 -6.27
C VAL A 110 -13.96 -10.52 -7.50
N GLY A 111 -12.65 -10.39 -7.62
CA GLY A 111 -11.92 -10.20 -8.88
C GLY A 111 -11.04 -11.41 -9.15
N VAL A 112 -10.40 -11.47 -10.32
CA VAL A 112 -9.61 -12.62 -10.73
C VAL A 112 -8.20 -12.17 -11.10
N HIS A 113 -7.23 -12.61 -10.31
CA HIS A 113 -5.82 -12.41 -10.59
C HIS A 113 -5.29 -13.56 -11.45
N THR A 114 -4.55 -13.27 -12.53
CA THR A 114 -4.02 -14.28 -13.47
C THR A 114 -3.24 -15.41 -12.78
N LYS A 115 -2.48 -15.09 -11.73
CA LYS A 115 -1.71 -16.07 -10.92
C LYS A 115 -2.44 -16.64 -9.70
N PHE A 116 -3.23 -15.84 -8.99
CA PHE A 116 -3.78 -16.21 -7.69
C PHE A 116 -5.22 -16.71 -7.76
N GLY A 117 -5.86 -16.62 -8.93
CA GLY A 117 -7.26 -16.97 -9.10
C GLY A 117 -8.17 -15.92 -8.49
N GLU A 118 -9.29 -16.37 -7.92
CA GLU A 118 -10.29 -15.47 -7.34
C GLU A 118 -9.79 -14.85 -6.02
N LEU A 119 -9.94 -13.53 -5.91
CA LEU A 119 -9.63 -12.75 -4.71
C LEU A 119 -10.85 -11.92 -4.35
N THR A 120 -11.27 -11.96 -3.09
CA THR A 120 -12.32 -11.06 -2.57
C THR A 120 -11.75 -9.67 -2.31
N VAL A 121 -12.61 -8.68 -2.04
CA VAL A 121 -12.18 -7.36 -1.54
C VAL A 121 -11.29 -7.50 -0.30
N ASP A 122 -11.74 -8.27 0.70
CA ASP A 122 -10.95 -8.52 1.92
C ASP A 122 -9.64 -9.27 1.63
N GLY A 123 -9.68 -10.24 0.71
CA GLY A 123 -8.49 -10.97 0.27
C GLY A 123 -7.47 -10.05 -0.39
N TYR A 124 -7.91 -9.05 -1.16
CA TYR A 124 -7.02 -8.11 -1.80
C TYR A 124 -6.47 -7.04 -0.84
N LEU A 125 -7.26 -6.64 0.16
CA LEU A 125 -6.77 -5.81 1.27
C LEU A 125 -5.69 -6.53 2.09
N ARG A 126 -5.78 -7.85 2.27
CA ARG A 126 -4.70 -8.63 2.90
C ARG A 126 -3.41 -8.54 2.10
N ILE A 127 -3.48 -8.59 0.77
CA ILE A 127 -2.30 -8.42 -0.10
C ILE A 127 -1.71 -7.00 0.05
N ALA A 128 -2.55 -5.97 0.17
CA ALA A 128 -2.07 -4.61 0.47
C ALA A 128 -1.35 -4.53 1.83
N LEU A 129 -1.88 -5.21 2.86
CA LEU A 129 -1.23 -5.26 4.16
C LEU A 129 0.12 -6.00 4.11
N ASP A 130 0.18 -7.13 3.41
CA ASP A 130 1.44 -7.88 3.25
C ASP A 130 2.49 -7.03 2.52
N HIS A 131 2.07 -6.26 1.51
CA HIS A 131 2.95 -5.31 0.80
C HIS A 131 3.49 -4.20 1.72
N ASP A 132 2.66 -3.59 2.56
CA ASP A 132 3.12 -2.62 3.56
C ASP A 132 4.17 -3.25 4.51
N GLN A 133 3.92 -4.48 4.96
CA GLN A 133 4.81 -5.19 5.87
C GLN A 133 6.18 -5.51 5.24
N ASP A 134 6.22 -5.80 3.94
CA ASP A 134 7.48 -6.02 3.20
C ASP A 134 8.34 -4.75 3.19
N HIS A 135 7.73 -3.59 3.01
CA HIS A 135 8.40 -2.29 3.08
C HIS A 135 8.83 -1.94 4.50
N LEU A 136 7.99 -2.18 5.51
CA LEU A 136 8.33 -1.99 6.91
C LEU A 136 9.59 -2.76 7.31
N ARG A 137 9.68 -4.06 6.95
CA ARG A 137 10.89 -4.87 7.22
C ARG A 137 12.15 -4.31 6.56
N SER A 138 12.01 -3.55 5.49
CA SER A 138 13.14 -2.89 4.83
C SER A 138 13.54 -1.62 5.58
N LEU A 139 12.57 -0.81 6.03
CA LEU A 139 12.80 0.36 6.87
C LEU A 139 13.39 0.00 8.24
N GLU A 140 12.95 -1.08 8.86
CA GLU A 140 13.48 -1.56 10.15
C GLU A 140 14.97 -1.92 10.07
N ARG A 141 15.37 -2.52 8.94
CA ARG A 141 16.79 -2.83 8.67
C ARG A 141 17.61 -1.56 8.57
N LEU A 142 17.13 -0.55 7.85
CA LEU A 142 17.81 0.75 7.74
C LEU A 142 17.94 1.46 9.09
N ALA A 143 16.88 1.51 9.89
CA ALA A 143 16.92 2.14 11.22
C ALA A 143 17.92 1.44 12.17
N THR A 144 18.02 0.11 12.08
CA THR A 144 18.98 -0.67 12.88
C THR A 144 20.42 -0.42 12.43
N GLU A 145 20.67 -0.25 11.14
CA GLU A 145 21.99 0.06 10.59
C GLU A 145 22.46 1.46 10.97
N ALA A 146 21.56 2.45 10.96
CA ALA A 146 21.85 3.83 11.38
C ALA A 146 22.15 3.97 12.88
N SER A 147 21.67 3.04 13.71
CA SER A 147 21.87 3.03 15.16
C SER A 147 23.18 2.37 15.62
N ARG A 148 24.03 1.90 14.69
CA ARG A 148 25.33 1.25 14.96
C ARG A 148 26.50 2.20 14.79
#